data_AF-A0A3Q2QEZ7-F1
#
_entry.id   AF-A0A3Q2QEZ7-F1
#
_cell.length_a   1.000
_cell.length_b   1.000
_cell.length_c   1.000
_cell.angle_alpha   90.00
_cell.angle_beta   90.00
_cell.angle_gamma   90.00
#
_symmetry.space_group_name_H-M   'P 1'
#
loop_
_entity.id
_entity.type
_entity.pdbx_description
1 polymer ?
#
loop_
_entity_poly.entity_id
_entity_poly.type
_entity_poly.pdbx_seq_one_letter_code
_entity_poly.pdbx_strand_id
1 'polypeptide(L)'
;MAEHHQVSDSKHKSPLTSGAPCSGNGRSSTAATAAERDGVAGAGAGLSGGLSQPAGWQSLLSFTILFLACLAGFSSRLFAVIRFESIIHEFDPWFNYRSTHHLTTNGFYEFLNWFDERAWYPLGRIVGGTVYPGLMVTAGLIHYVLNLLHVTVHIRDVCVFLAPVFSGLTSISTFLLTRELWNQGAGLLAACFIAIVPGYISRSVAGSFDNEGIAIFALQFTYYLWVKSVKTGSVFWTIGCCLSYFYMVSAWGGYVFIINLIPLHVFVLLLMQRFSKRVYIGKLQTQAHCINQSFGFILRA
;
A
#
# COMPACT_ATOMS: atom_id res chain seq x y z
N MET A 1 38.26 -35.82 68.28
CA MET A 1 36.89 -35.30 68.03
C MET A 1 36.61 -35.55 66.55
N ALA A 2 36.59 -36.83 66.14
CA ALA A 2 35.43 -37.74 66.09
C ALA A 2 34.52 -37.38 64.90
N GLU A 3 34.21 -38.23 63.92
CA GLU A 3 34.56 -39.61 63.57
C GLU A 3 34.12 -39.81 62.09
N HIS A 4 34.86 -40.63 61.34
CA HIS A 4 34.40 -41.71 60.43
C HIS A 4 33.00 -41.61 59.76
N HIS A 5 32.75 -41.95 58.49
CA HIS A 5 33.23 -43.08 57.68
C HIS A 5 32.93 -42.84 56.18
N GLN A 6 33.45 -43.73 55.35
CA GLN A 6 33.85 -43.57 53.96
C GLN A 6 33.14 -44.62 53.06
N VAL A 7 33.15 -44.38 51.73
CA VAL A 7 33.18 -45.35 50.61
C VAL A 7 31.90 -45.63 49.77
N SER A 8 32.11 -45.38 48.46
CA SER A 8 31.68 -45.96 47.15
C SER A 8 30.72 -47.18 47.10
N ASP A 9 30.04 -47.56 46.01
CA ASP A 9 30.35 -47.50 44.57
C ASP A 9 29.14 -48.01 43.72
N SER A 10 29.13 -47.65 42.41
CA SER A 10 28.73 -48.46 41.24
C SER A 10 27.27 -48.85 40.82
N LYS A 11 26.93 -48.41 39.59
CA LYS A 11 26.33 -49.10 38.40
C LYS A 11 24.93 -49.80 38.39
N HIS A 12 24.09 -49.32 37.46
CA HIS A 12 23.20 -50.00 36.47
C HIS A 12 22.61 -51.42 36.75
N LYS A 13 21.27 -51.53 36.75
CA LYS A 13 20.40 -52.39 35.87
C LYS A 13 18.91 -52.36 36.31
N SER A 14 18.00 -52.36 35.33
CA SER A 14 16.53 -52.65 35.37
C SER A 14 16.25 -54.15 35.67
N PRO A 15 15.03 -54.79 35.60
CA PRO A 15 13.63 -54.39 35.23
C PRO A 15 12.48 -55.09 36.05
N LEU A 16 11.20 -54.94 35.61
CA LEU A 16 9.97 -55.79 35.81
C LEU A 16 9.35 -55.87 37.24
N THR A 17 8.06 -56.14 37.56
CA THR A 17 6.71 -56.25 36.95
C THR A 17 5.73 -56.61 38.08
N SER A 18 4.47 -56.16 38.03
CA SER A 18 3.21 -56.85 38.46
C SER A 18 2.15 -55.78 38.77
N GLY A 19 0.86 -55.82 38.40
CA GLY A 19 -0.02 -56.83 37.81
C GLY A 19 -1.47 -56.24 37.89
N ALA A 20 -2.27 -56.51 36.86
CA ALA A 20 -3.59 -55.94 36.48
C ALA A 20 -4.79 -56.40 37.38
N PRO A 21 -6.10 -56.48 36.98
CA PRO A 21 -6.86 -56.06 35.76
C PRO A 21 -8.27 -55.43 36.07
N CYS A 22 -9.13 -54.96 35.13
CA CYS A 22 -10.04 -55.73 34.26
C CYS A 22 -10.92 -54.87 33.30
N SER A 23 -11.04 -55.35 32.05
CA SER A 23 -12.23 -55.50 31.15
C SER A 23 -13.04 -54.25 30.68
N GLY A 24 -13.45 -54.05 29.42
CA GLY A 24 -13.47 -54.82 28.16
C GLY A 24 -14.57 -54.22 27.24
N ASN A 25 -14.31 -53.86 25.97
CA ASN A 25 -14.82 -54.43 24.68
C ASN A 25 -15.02 -53.23 23.70
N GLY A 26 -14.79 -53.26 22.38
CA GLY A 26 -14.37 -54.28 21.42
C GLY A 26 -14.87 -53.93 19.99
N ARG A 27 -14.07 -54.34 18.97
CA ARG A 27 -14.26 -54.40 17.49
C ARG A 27 -13.60 -53.28 16.65
N SER A 28 -12.44 -53.44 16.00
CA SER A 28 -11.90 -54.41 14.96
C SER A 28 -12.09 -53.88 13.53
N SER A 29 -11.22 -54.00 12.53
CA SER A 29 -9.79 -54.35 12.37
C SER A 29 -9.49 -54.21 10.86
N THR A 30 -8.23 -53.88 10.53
CA THR A 30 -7.58 -53.79 9.22
C THR A 30 -7.58 -55.07 8.39
N ALA A 31 -7.54 -54.97 7.04
CA ALA A 31 -6.75 -55.86 6.18
C ALA A 31 -6.58 -55.28 4.75
N ALA A 32 -5.34 -55.30 4.25
CA ALA A 32 -4.96 -55.07 2.87
C ALA A 32 -4.11 -56.27 2.41
N THR A 33 -4.35 -56.81 1.20
CA THR A 33 -3.37 -57.56 0.36
C THR A 33 -3.95 -57.95 -1.02
N ALA A 34 -3.40 -57.33 -2.07
CA ALA A 34 -2.89 -57.80 -3.37
C ALA A 34 -3.54 -58.89 -4.30
N ALA A 35 -3.39 -58.61 -5.61
CA ALA A 35 -3.39 -59.46 -6.84
C ALA A 35 -4.77 -59.83 -7.45
N GLU A 36 -5.08 -59.81 -8.76
CA GLU A 36 -4.33 -59.72 -10.05
C GLU A 36 -5.34 -59.38 -11.21
N ARG A 37 -4.88 -58.68 -12.29
CA ARG A 37 -5.26 -58.71 -13.75
C ARG A 37 -6.75 -58.85 -14.21
N ASP A 38 -7.31 -58.20 -15.24
CA ASP A 38 -6.88 -57.79 -16.59
C ASP A 38 -7.92 -56.79 -17.21
N GLY A 39 -7.52 -55.99 -18.21
CA GLY A 39 -8.34 -55.84 -19.44
C GLY A 39 -9.15 -54.56 -19.76
N VAL A 40 -8.49 -53.61 -20.45
CA VAL A 40 -8.95 -52.89 -21.68
C VAL A 40 -10.09 -51.84 -21.67
N ALA A 41 -9.67 -50.62 -22.05
CA ALA A 41 -10.31 -49.56 -22.86
C ALA A 41 -11.54 -48.77 -22.36
N GLY A 42 -11.35 -47.45 -22.31
CA GLY A 42 -12.45 -46.47 -22.27
C GLY A 42 -11.92 -45.04 -22.21
N ALA A 43 -11.95 -44.36 -23.36
CA ALA A 43 -11.48 -43.00 -23.59
C ALA A 43 -12.10 -41.94 -22.65
N GLY A 44 -11.31 -40.92 -22.31
CA GLY A 44 -11.79 -39.73 -21.60
C GLY A 44 -10.68 -38.92 -20.94
N ALA A 45 -9.65 -38.55 -21.69
CA ALA A 45 -8.62 -37.63 -21.21
C ALA A 45 -9.27 -36.30 -20.80
N GLY A 46 -9.04 -35.91 -19.54
CA GLY A 46 -9.68 -34.79 -18.88
C GLY A 46 -9.40 -33.45 -19.56
N LEU A 47 -10.47 -32.76 -19.91
CA LEU A 47 -10.51 -31.32 -20.23
C LEU A 47 -11.55 -30.57 -19.39
N SER A 48 -12.06 -31.21 -18.33
CA SER A 48 -13.16 -30.71 -17.48
C SER A 48 -12.78 -30.51 -16.00
N GLY A 49 -11.48 -30.55 -15.68
CA GLY A 49 -10.96 -30.36 -14.32
C GLY A 49 -10.50 -28.94 -13.97
N GLY A 50 -10.42 -28.03 -14.95
CA GLY A 50 -9.90 -26.66 -14.73
C GLY A 50 -10.95 -25.62 -14.32
N LEU A 51 -12.24 -25.92 -14.51
CA LEU A 51 -13.35 -24.97 -14.31
C LEU A 51 -13.95 -24.98 -12.89
N SER A 52 -13.51 -25.88 -12.00
CA SER A 52 -14.13 -26.11 -10.68
C SER A 52 -13.22 -25.80 -9.50
N GLN A 53 -12.28 -24.85 -9.64
CA GLN A 53 -11.55 -24.30 -8.50
C GLN A 53 -12.33 -23.09 -7.96
N PRO A 54 -13.11 -23.23 -6.86
CA PRO A 54 -13.91 -22.12 -6.31
C PRO A 54 -13.04 -20.92 -5.91
N ALA A 55 -11.78 -21.16 -5.53
CA ALA A 55 -10.82 -20.11 -5.22
C ALA A 55 -10.43 -19.25 -6.45
N GLY A 56 -10.35 -19.86 -7.64
CA GLY A 56 -10.04 -19.15 -8.89
C GLY A 56 -11.16 -18.18 -9.27
N TRP A 57 -12.41 -18.62 -9.19
CA TRP A 57 -13.58 -17.79 -9.47
C TRP A 57 -13.74 -16.64 -8.48
N GLN A 58 -13.43 -16.83 -7.19
CA GLN A 58 -13.46 -15.76 -6.19
C GLN A 58 -12.38 -14.69 -6.44
N SER A 59 -11.17 -15.11 -6.83
CA SER A 59 -10.10 -14.20 -7.20
C SER A 59 -10.44 -13.41 -8.47
N LEU A 60 -10.96 -14.10 -9.49
CA LEU A 60 -11.42 -13.48 -10.73
C LEU A 60 -12.53 -12.46 -10.46
N LEU A 61 -13.54 -12.82 -9.67
CA LEU A 61 -14.62 -11.90 -9.30
C LEU A 61 -14.09 -10.66 -8.58
N SER A 62 -13.15 -10.84 -7.64
CA SER A 62 -12.55 -9.73 -6.90
C SER A 62 -11.76 -8.80 -7.81
N PHE A 63 -10.98 -9.36 -8.72
CA PHE A 63 -10.23 -8.61 -9.72
C PHE A 63 -11.17 -7.82 -10.64
N THR A 64 -12.23 -8.46 -11.15
CA THR A 64 -13.23 -7.82 -12.01
C THR A 64 -13.94 -6.67 -11.30
N ILE A 65 -14.37 -6.86 -10.04
CA ILE A 65 -15.02 -5.80 -9.27
C ILE A 65 -14.06 -4.63 -9.06
N LEU A 66 -12.80 -4.90 -8.71
CA LEU A 66 -11.81 -3.85 -8.50
C LEU A 66 -11.49 -3.09 -9.79
N PHE A 67 -11.37 -3.80 -10.92
CA PHE A 67 -11.19 -3.20 -12.23
C PHE A 67 -12.37 -2.31 -12.62
N LEU A 68 -13.61 -2.80 -12.43
CA LEU A 68 -14.82 -2.01 -12.67
C LEU A 68 -14.91 -0.80 -11.74
N ALA A 69 -14.50 -0.90 -10.48
CA ALA A 69 -14.44 0.24 -9.56
C ALA A 69 -13.42 1.29 -10.01
N CYS A 70 -12.24 0.87 -10.49
CA CYS A 70 -11.25 1.78 -11.08
C CYS A 70 -11.80 2.48 -12.32
N LEU A 71 -12.46 1.71 -13.21
CA LEU A 71 -13.05 2.24 -14.43
C LEU A 71 -14.20 3.21 -14.14
N ALA A 72 -15.07 2.89 -13.18
CA ALA A 72 -16.13 3.78 -12.71
C ALA A 72 -15.57 5.05 -12.07
N GLY A 73 -14.52 4.94 -11.26
CA GLY A 73 -13.81 6.09 -10.68
C GLY A 73 -13.20 7.00 -11.75
N PHE A 74 -12.55 6.42 -12.76
CA PHE A 74 -11.97 7.16 -13.88
C PHE A 74 -13.06 7.85 -14.72
N SER A 75 -14.05 7.09 -15.20
CA SER A 75 -15.12 7.59 -16.08
C SER A 75 -16.00 8.66 -15.44
N SER A 76 -16.34 8.52 -14.15
CA SER A 76 -17.15 9.53 -13.43
C SER A 76 -16.46 10.90 -13.31
N ARG A 77 -15.14 10.98 -13.51
CA ARG A 77 -14.36 12.22 -13.42
C ARG A 77 -14.15 12.91 -14.78
N LEU A 78 -14.61 12.31 -15.88
CA LEU A 78 -14.41 12.85 -17.24
C LEU A 78 -15.50 13.81 -17.70
N PHE A 79 -16.58 14.01 -16.93
CA PHE A 79 -17.72 14.80 -17.39
C PHE A 79 -17.37 16.23 -17.83
N ALA A 80 -16.43 16.89 -17.15
CA ALA A 80 -15.97 18.23 -17.52
C ALA A 80 -15.27 18.24 -18.89
N VAL A 81 -14.36 17.29 -19.11
CA VAL A 81 -13.60 17.15 -20.36
C VAL A 81 -14.48 16.70 -21.54
N ILE A 82 -15.55 15.94 -21.30
CA ILE A 82 -16.47 15.51 -22.36
C ILE A 82 -17.40 16.65 -22.78
N ARG A 83 -17.86 17.47 -21.82
CA ARG A 83 -18.80 18.58 -22.09
C ARG A 83 -18.10 19.81 -22.64
N PHE A 84 -16.86 20.05 -22.23
CA PHE A 84 -16.07 21.20 -22.58
C PHE A 84 -14.75 20.76 -23.22
N GLU A 85 -13.74 21.62 -23.23
CA GLU A 85 -12.41 21.29 -23.75
C GLU A 85 -11.53 20.65 -22.67
N SER A 86 -10.55 19.86 -23.10
CA SER A 86 -9.52 19.28 -22.21
C SER A 86 -8.50 20.34 -21.80
N ILE A 87 -8.92 21.23 -20.91
CA ILE A 87 -8.10 22.29 -20.34
C ILE A 87 -8.03 22.16 -18.82
N ILE A 88 -7.07 22.87 -18.23
CA ILE A 88 -6.94 22.94 -16.77
C ILE A 88 -8.03 23.87 -16.25
N HIS A 89 -8.70 23.44 -15.19
CA HIS A 89 -9.77 24.18 -14.53
C HIS A 89 -9.29 24.74 -13.19
N GLU A 90 -10.03 25.72 -12.68
CA GLU A 90 -9.71 26.46 -11.45
C GLU A 90 -8.44 27.32 -11.54
N PHE A 91 -8.16 28.08 -10.48
CA PHE A 91 -7.07 29.06 -10.45
C PHE A 91 -5.74 28.44 -10.02
N ASP A 92 -5.75 27.61 -8.98
CA ASP A 92 -4.54 27.04 -8.36
C ASP A 92 -3.76 26.10 -9.30
N PRO A 93 -4.41 25.21 -10.07
CA PRO A 93 -3.72 24.26 -10.95
C PRO A 93 -2.85 24.88 -12.06
N TRP A 94 -3.08 26.15 -12.43
CA TRP A 94 -2.26 26.83 -13.44
C TRP A 94 -0.80 26.99 -13.02
N PHE A 95 -0.57 27.29 -11.74
CA PHE A 95 0.80 27.36 -11.20
C PHE A 95 1.47 25.99 -11.21
N ASN A 96 0.73 24.94 -10.83
CA ASN A 96 1.22 23.57 -10.85
C ASN A 96 1.59 23.14 -12.28
N TYR A 97 0.73 23.43 -13.26
CA TYR A 97 1.01 23.14 -14.67
C TYR A 97 2.22 23.89 -15.20
N ARG A 98 2.34 25.20 -14.93
CA ARG A 98 3.51 26.00 -15.33
C ARG A 98 4.80 25.42 -14.75
N SER A 99 4.76 25.03 -13.48
CA SER A 99 5.88 24.42 -12.77
C SER A 99 6.26 23.07 -13.39
N THR A 100 5.28 22.23 -13.70
CA THR A 100 5.50 20.95 -14.40
C THR A 100 6.07 21.17 -15.79
N HIS A 101 5.54 22.14 -16.55
CA HIS A 101 6.06 22.48 -17.87
C HIS A 101 7.53 22.88 -17.80
N HIS A 102 7.89 23.78 -16.85
CA HIS A 102 9.28 24.17 -16.60
C HIS A 102 10.16 22.96 -16.25
N LEU A 103 9.68 22.06 -15.37
CA LEU A 103 10.40 20.82 -15.03
C LEU A 103 10.66 19.94 -16.24
N THR A 104 9.69 19.82 -17.16
CA THR A 104 9.83 18.99 -18.35
C THR A 104 10.73 19.60 -19.42
N THR A 105 10.81 20.93 -19.54
CA THR A 105 11.63 21.59 -20.57
C THR A 105 13.06 21.81 -20.12
N ASN A 106 13.26 22.16 -18.86
CA ASN A 106 14.54 22.62 -18.32
C ASN A 106 15.24 21.54 -17.46
N GLY A 107 14.50 20.50 -17.09
CA GLY A 107 15.00 19.39 -16.29
C GLY A 107 14.91 19.61 -14.79
N PHE A 108 15.24 18.56 -14.03
CA PHE A 108 15.00 18.51 -12.59
C PHE A 108 15.91 19.45 -11.77
N TYR A 109 17.19 19.55 -12.11
CA TYR A 109 18.14 20.39 -11.37
C TYR A 109 17.85 21.89 -11.55
N GLU A 110 17.46 22.31 -12.75
CA GLU A 110 17.05 23.69 -13.00
C GLU A 110 15.72 24.01 -12.33
N PHE A 111 14.78 23.05 -12.30
CA PHE A 111 13.54 23.20 -11.56
C PHE A 111 13.76 23.41 -10.05
N LEU A 112 14.67 22.64 -9.44
CA LEU A 112 14.94 22.76 -8.00
C LEU A 112 15.58 24.10 -7.63
N ASN A 113 16.38 24.69 -8.52
CA ASN A 113 17.01 25.99 -8.32
C ASN A 113 16.22 27.13 -9.00
N TRP A 114 14.95 26.90 -9.35
CA TRP A 114 14.19 27.85 -10.14
C TRP A 114 13.77 29.09 -9.33
N PHE A 115 14.24 30.25 -9.78
CA PHE A 115 13.77 31.56 -9.34
C PHE A 115 12.84 32.16 -10.40
N ASP A 116 11.58 32.38 -10.03
CA ASP A 116 10.57 32.97 -10.90
C ASP A 116 10.48 34.48 -10.70
N GLU A 117 11.11 35.23 -11.61
CA GLU A 117 11.05 36.70 -11.66
C GLU A 117 9.69 37.24 -12.16
N ARG A 118 8.87 36.40 -12.79
CA ARG A 118 7.59 36.82 -13.40
C ARG A 118 6.43 36.89 -12.40
N ALA A 119 6.64 36.36 -11.19
CA ALA A 119 5.67 36.40 -10.11
C ALA A 119 6.16 37.34 -9.01
N TRP A 120 5.23 37.99 -8.29
CA TRP A 120 5.55 38.86 -7.14
C TRP A 120 6.51 40.01 -7.48
N TYR A 121 6.25 40.76 -8.54
CA TYR A 121 7.04 41.97 -8.87
C TYR A 121 6.97 42.97 -7.69
N PRO A 122 8.10 43.54 -7.22
CA PRO A 122 9.47 43.46 -7.76
C PRO A 122 10.39 42.40 -7.12
N LEU A 123 9.88 41.57 -6.20
CA LEU A 123 10.67 40.65 -5.38
C LEU A 123 11.04 39.35 -6.10
N GLY A 124 10.15 38.81 -6.93
CA GLY A 124 10.28 37.45 -7.46
C GLY A 124 9.87 36.38 -6.45
N ARG A 125 9.86 35.11 -6.87
CA ARG A 125 9.59 33.95 -6.01
C ARG A 125 10.60 32.85 -6.25
N ILE A 126 11.26 32.38 -5.20
CA ILE A 126 12.07 31.15 -5.24
C ILE A 126 11.10 29.97 -5.27
N VAL A 127 10.90 29.33 -6.43
CA VAL A 127 9.86 28.29 -6.56
C VAL A 127 10.34 26.96 -5.97
N GLY A 128 11.56 26.54 -6.27
CA GLY A 128 12.05 25.22 -5.87
C GLY A 128 12.03 24.96 -4.36
N GLY A 129 12.30 25.99 -3.54
CA GLY A 129 12.23 25.90 -2.07
C GLY A 129 10.86 26.22 -1.46
N THR A 130 9.90 26.72 -2.24
CA THR A 130 8.57 27.16 -1.72
C THR A 130 7.40 26.34 -2.27
N VAL A 131 7.68 25.19 -2.90
CA VAL A 131 6.67 24.31 -3.48
C VAL A 131 6.93 22.86 -3.11
N TYR A 132 5.84 22.08 -3.02
CA TYR A 132 5.89 20.63 -2.91
C TYR A 132 6.13 20.01 -4.30
N PRO A 133 7.30 19.41 -4.59
CA PRO A 133 7.65 19.00 -5.95
C PRO A 133 6.98 17.69 -6.39
N GLY A 134 6.30 16.97 -5.49
CA GLY A 134 5.81 15.61 -5.72
C GLY A 134 4.82 15.49 -6.88
N LEU A 135 3.89 16.45 -7.02
CA LEU A 135 2.94 16.49 -8.13
C LEU A 135 3.65 16.67 -9.48
N MET A 136 4.53 17.67 -9.57
CA MET A 136 5.26 18.02 -10.80
C MET A 136 6.19 16.90 -11.23
N VAL A 137 6.93 16.31 -10.29
CA VAL A 137 7.83 15.18 -10.54
C VAL A 137 7.06 13.95 -11.00
N THR A 138 5.90 13.66 -10.39
CA THR A 138 5.06 12.53 -10.80
C THR A 138 4.55 12.71 -12.23
N ALA A 139 4.03 13.89 -12.57
CA ALA A 139 3.55 14.20 -13.92
C ALA A 139 4.70 14.17 -14.96
N GLY A 140 5.84 14.78 -14.63
CA GLY A 140 7.03 14.79 -15.47
C GLY A 140 7.60 13.40 -15.72
N LEU A 141 7.61 12.53 -14.70
CA LEU A 141 8.03 11.13 -14.83
C LEU A 141 7.10 10.34 -15.74
N ILE A 142 5.78 10.48 -15.58
CA ILE A 142 4.80 9.81 -16.45
C ILE A 142 4.99 10.27 -17.91
N HIS A 143 5.15 11.57 -18.13
CA HIS A 143 5.42 12.12 -19.46
C HIS A 143 6.74 11.58 -20.06
N TYR A 144 7.81 11.51 -19.25
CA TYR A 144 9.08 10.95 -19.69
C TYR A 144 8.97 9.46 -20.08
N VAL A 145 8.29 8.65 -19.26
CA VAL A 145 8.06 7.22 -19.55
C VAL A 145 7.22 7.03 -20.81
N LEU A 146 6.16 7.83 -21.00
CA LEU A 146 5.33 7.78 -22.22
C LEU A 146 6.14 8.11 -23.47
N ASN A 147 7.00 9.14 -23.41
CA ASN A 147 7.87 9.50 -24.52
C ASN A 147 8.95 8.44 -24.79
N LEU A 148 9.49 7.78 -23.76
CA LEU A 148 10.38 6.62 -23.93
C LEU A 148 9.71 5.46 -24.67
N LEU A 149 8.40 5.27 -24.47
CA LEU A 149 7.58 4.28 -25.16
C LEU A 149 7.11 4.75 -26.55
N HIS A 150 7.61 5.88 -27.06
CA HIS A 150 7.22 6.50 -28.33
C HIS A 150 5.74 6.88 -28.41
N VAL A 151 5.07 7.08 -27.28
CA VAL A 151 3.72 7.62 -27.21
C VAL A 151 3.83 9.12 -26.96
N THR A 152 3.82 9.92 -28.03
CA THR A 152 4.01 11.37 -27.96
C THR A 152 2.75 12.08 -27.47
N VAL A 153 2.60 12.19 -26.16
CA VAL A 153 1.50 12.90 -25.49
C VAL A 153 1.99 14.26 -25.01
N HIS A 154 1.20 15.32 -25.21
CA HIS A 154 1.53 16.65 -24.70
C HIS A 154 1.42 16.69 -23.17
N ILE A 155 2.31 17.45 -22.51
CA ILE A 155 2.36 17.51 -21.02
C ILE A 155 1.03 17.98 -20.40
N ARG A 156 0.29 18.85 -21.10
CA ARG A 156 -1.05 19.29 -20.68
C ARG A 156 -2.01 18.12 -20.50
N ASP A 157 -2.03 17.17 -21.42
CA ASP A 157 -2.99 16.06 -21.37
C ASP A 157 -2.63 15.11 -20.22
N VAL A 158 -1.33 14.91 -19.97
CA VAL A 158 -0.85 14.17 -18.79
C VAL A 158 -1.34 14.84 -17.50
N CYS A 159 -1.22 16.16 -17.38
CA CYS A 159 -1.69 16.89 -16.21
C CYS A 159 -3.22 16.82 -16.04
N VAL A 160 -3.99 16.92 -17.13
CA VAL A 160 -5.46 16.87 -17.09
C VAL A 160 -5.96 15.50 -16.63
N PHE A 161 -5.35 14.40 -17.10
CA PHE A 161 -5.80 13.04 -16.79
C PHE A 161 -5.13 12.41 -15.56
N LEU A 162 -4.20 13.12 -14.90
CA LEU A 162 -3.48 12.58 -13.74
C LEU A 162 -4.42 12.25 -12.57
N ALA A 163 -5.31 13.18 -12.21
CA ALA A 163 -6.21 13.00 -11.07
C ALA A 163 -7.18 11.80 -11.24
N PRO A 164 -7.84 11.59 -12.39
CA PRO A 164 -8.62 10.37 -12.65
C PRO A 164 -7.82 9.07 -12.53
N VAL A 165 -6.57 9.04 -13.02
CA VAL A 165 -5.71 7.83 -12.92
C VAL A 165 -5.39 7.53 -11.46
N PHE A 166 -5.00 8.55 -10.69
CA PHE A 166 -4.72 8.40 -9.26
C PHE A 166 -5.97 8.05 -8.45
N SER A 167 -7.16 8.47 -8.86
CA SER A 167 -8.40 8.01 -8.23
C SER A 167 -8.61 6.51 -8.37
N GLY A 168 -8.21 5.89 -9.49
CA GLY A 168 -8.23 4.44 -9.64
C GLY A 168 -7.24 3.77 -8.69
N LEU A 169 -6.04 4.32 -8.55
CA LEU A 169 -5.04 3.83 -7.59
C LEU A 169 -5.52 3.99 -6.13
N THR A 170 -6.25 5.06 -5.81
CA THR A 170 -6.87 5.27 -4.51
C THR A 170 -7.88 4.16 -4.18
N SER A 171 -8.72 3.73 -5.13
CA SER A 171 -9.68 2.64 -4.87
C SER A 171 -8.98 1.32 -4.56
N ILE A 172 -7.87 1.03 -5.26
CA ILE A 172 -7.00 -0.12 -4.97
C ILE A 172 -6.36 0.01 -3.58
N SER A 173 -5.86 1.18 -3.22
CA SER A 173 -5.27 1.40 -1.89
C SER A 173 -6.31 1.26 -0.77
N THR A 174 -7.54 1.73 -0.96
CA THR A 174 -8.65 1.59 -0.01
C THR A 174 -9.06 0.13 0.15
N PHE A 175 -9.09 -0.65 -0.95
CA PHE A 175 -9.29 -2.10 -0.91
C PHE A 175 -8.23 -2.76 -0.03
N LEU A 176 -6.95 -2.46 -0.25
CA LEU A 176 -5.85 -3.06 0.49
C LEU A 176 -5.90 -2.73 1.98
N LEU A 177 -6.17 -1.47 2.34
CA LEU A 177 -6.30 -1.06 3.75
C LEU A 177 -7.47 -1.78 4.42
N THR A 178 -8.65 -1.76 3.82
CA THR A 178 -9.86 -2.31 4.44
C THR A 178 -9.78 -3.83 4.55
N ARG A 179 -9.14 -4.50 3.59
CA ARG A 179 -8.86 -5.94 3.66
C ARG A 179 -7.96 -6.30 4.83
N GLU A 180 -7.04 -5.42 5.25
CA GLU A 180 -6.21 -5.66 6.44
C GLU A 180 -6.99 -5.49 7.75
N LEU A 181 -8.07 -4.72 7.76
CA LEU A 181 -8.87 -4.46 8.96
C LEU A 181 -9.96 -5.52 9.18
N TRP A 182 -10.54 -6.04 8.10
CA TRP A 182 -11.68 -6.94 8.16
C TRP A 182 -11.54 -8.12 7.20
N ASN A 183 -12.39 -8.19 6.18
CA ASN A 183 -12.46 -9.27 5.19
C ASN A 183 -12.37 -8.69 3.76
N GLN A 184 -12.11 -9.56 2.79
CA GLN A 184 -12.02 -9.19 1.38
C GLN A 184 -13.31 -8.54 0.83
N GLY A 185 -14.49 -9.04 1.24
CA GLY A 185 -15.78 -8.46 0.83
C GLY A 185 -15.97 -7.00 1.30
N ALA A 186 -15.57 -6.69 2.54
CA ALA A 186 -15.60 -5.32 3.04
C ALA A 186 -14.64 -4.41 2.27
N GLY A 187 -13.46 -4.93 1.89
CA GLY A 187 -12.52 -4.19 1.06
C GLY A 187 -13.05 -3.87 -0.33
N LEU A 188 -13.73 -4.82 -0.99
CA LEU A 188 -14.33 -4.59 -2.31
C LEU A 188 -15.44 -3.51 -2.21
N LEU A 189 -16.26 -3.57 -1.17
CA LEU A 189 -17.31 -2.57 -0.95
C LEU A 189 -16.72 -1.16 -0.71
N ALA A 190 -15.67 -1.06 0.11
CA ALA A 190 -14.99 0.19 0.38
C ALA A 190 -14.35 0.79 -0.88
N ALA A 191 -13.78 -0.04 -1.75
CA ALA A 191 -13.23 0.38 -3.04
C ALA A 191 -14.31 0.94 -3.98
N CYS A 192 -15.48 0.31 -4.03
CA CYS A 192 -16.62 0.81 -4.80
C CYS A 192 -17.12 2.16 -4.25
N PHE A 193 -17.19 2.34 -2.93
CA PHE A 193 -17.64 3.60 -2.33
C PHE A 193 -16.68 4.75 -2.60
N ILE A 194 -15.37 4.59 -2.39
CA ILE A 194 -14.41 5.67 -2.63
C ILE A 194 -14.30 6.03 -4.12
N ALA A 195 -14.59 5.09 -5.04
CA ALA A 195 -14.54 5.36 -6.47
C ALA A 195 -15.57 6.42 -6.90
N ILE A 196 -16.78 6.40 -6.32
CA ILE A 196 -17.89 7.27 -6.72
C ILE A 196 -18.28 8.34 -5.71
N VAL A 197 -17.58 8.44 -4.56
CA VAL A 197 -17.96 9.38 -3.50
C VAL A 197 -17.83 10.84 -3.98
N PRO A 198 -18.90 11.66 -3.92
CA PRO A 198 -18.89 13.03 -4.43
C PRO A 198 -17.83 13.93 -3.78
N GLY A 199 -17.57 13.71 -2.49
CA GLY A 199 -16.59 14.51 -1.74
C GLY A 199 -15.15 14.32 -2.21
N TYR A 200 -14.79 13.15 -2.76
CA TYR A 200 -13.48 12.96 -3.39
C TYR A 200 -13.51 13.40 -4.85
N ILE A 201 -14.61 13.14 -5.57
CA ILE A 201 -14.76 13.56 -6.97
C ILE A 201 -14.57 15.07 -7.12
N SER A 202 -15.14 15.89 -6.23
CA SER A 202 -15.05 17.35 -6.30
C SER A 202 -13.62 17.92 -6.36
N ARG A 203 -12.64 17.18 -5.83
CA ARG A 203 -11.22 17.55 -5.78
C ARG A 203 -10.32 16.71 -6.70
N SER A 204 -10.92 15.84 -7.52
CA SER A 204 -10.18 14.91 -8.39
C SER A 204 -10.79 14.79 -9.79
N VAL A 205 -11.58 15.78 -10.23
CA VAL A 205 -12.13 15.85 -11.59
C VAL A 205 -11.00 15.98 -12.62
N ALA A 206 -11.17 15.41 -13.81
CA ALA A 206 -10.25 15.63 -14.91
C ALA A 206 -10.11 17.13 -15.21
N GLY A 207 -8.87 17.61 -15.31
CA GLY A 207 -8.54 19.03 -15.46
C GLY A 207 -8.26 19.77 -14.14
N SER A 208 -8.63 19.20 -12.98
CA SER A 208 -8.22 19.72 -11.67
C SER A 208 -6.84 19.16 -11.29
N PHE A 209 -5.78 19.81 -11.81
CA PHE A 209 -4.39 19.42 -11.56
C PHE A 209 -3.87 20.01 -10.24
N ASP A 210 -4.46 19.55 -9.15
CA ASP A 210 -4.08 19.95 -7.79
C ASP A 210 -3.49 18.79 -6.98
N ASN A 211 -2.78 19.14 -5.90
CA ASN A 211 -2.02 18.23 -5.05
C ASN A 211 -2.91 17.20 -4.35
N GLU A 212 -4.17 17.56 -4.07
CA GLU A 212 -5.12 16.72 -3.34
C GLU A 212 -5.39 15.37 -4.04
N GLY A 213 -5.41 15.36 -5.38
CA GLY A 213 -5.68 14.17 -6.17
C GLY A 213 -4.69 13.02 -5.91
N ILE A 214 -3.40 13.36 -5.82
CA ILE A 214 -2.32 12.40 -5.49
C ILE A 214 -2.20 12.19 -3.99
N ALA A 215 -2.43 13.25 -3.20
CA ALA A 215 -2.26 13.20 -1.76
C ALA A 215 -3.19 12.18 -1.09
N ILE A 216 -4.44 12.06 -1.56
CA ILE A 216 -5.40 11.10 -1.00
C ILE A 216 -4.94 9.65 -1.26
N PHE A 217 -4.41 9.37 -2.45
CA PHE A 217 -3.79 8.08 -2.76
C PHE A 217 -2.62 7.79 -1.81
N ALA A 218 -1.65 8.73 -1.72
CA ALA A 218 -0.46 8.58 -0.90
C ALA A 218 -0.79 8.39 0.59
N LEU A 219 -1.78 9.13 1.09
CA LEU A 219 -2.29 9.01 2.45
C LEU A 219 -2.88 7.62 2.70
N GLN A 220 -3.74 7.15 1.81
CA GLN A 220 -4.39 5.85 1.98
C GLN A 220 -3.38 4.70 1.93
N PHE A 221 -2.38 4.81 1.06
CA PHE A 221 -1.32 3.82 0.91
C PHE A 221 -0.36 3.81 2.11
N THR A 222 -0.05 4.99 2.65
CA THR A 222 0.75 5.12 3.89
C THR A 222 0.05 4.46 5.07
N TYR A 223 -1.27 4.66 5.23
CA TYR A 223 -2.03 3.99 6.28
C TYR A 223 -2.10 2.48 6.09
N TYR A 224 -2.24 1.99 4.86
CA TYR A 224 -2.15 0.56 4.56
C TYR A 224 -0.81 -0.03 5.02
N LEU A 225 0.30 0.58 4.63
CA LEU A 225 1.64 0.12 4.97
C LEU A 225 1.91 0.22 6.48
N TRP A 226 1.42 1.26 7.15
CA TRP A 226 1.52 1.41 8.59
C TRP A 226 0.78 0.27 9.33
N VAL A 227 -0.50 0.03 9.01
CA VAL A 227 -1.31 -1.04 9.62
C VAL A 227 -0.66 -2.39 9.37
N LYS A 228 -0.21 -2.64 8.15
CA LYS A 228 0.48 -3.88 7.79
C LYS A 228 1.80 -4.05 8.55
N SER A 229 2.59 -2.99 8.67
CA SER A 229 3.83 -2.97 9.44
C SER A 229 3.59 -3.29 10.91
N VAL A 230 2.56 -2.73 11.54
CA VAL A 230 2.22 -2.99 12.95
C VAL A 230 1.74 -4.43 13.16
N LYS A 231 0.94 -4.99 12.23
CA LYS A 231 0.45 -6.38 12.32
C LYS A 231 1.58 -7.40 12.14
N THR A 232 2.41 -7.23 11.11
CA THR A 232 3.50 -8.16 10.78
C THR A 232 4.70 -7.99 11.72
N GLY A 233 5.01 -6.75 12.13
CA GLY A 233 6.18 -6.43 12.94
C GLY A 233 7.51 -6.57 12.16
N SER A 234 7.49 -6.38 10.84
CA SER A 234 8.69 -6.49 9.99
C SER A 234 9.19 -5.13 9.50
N VAL A 235 10.51 -4.97 9.57
CA VAL A 235 11.26 -3.78 9.14
C VAL A 235 11.03 -3.45 7.67
N PHE A 236 10.86 -4.46 6.82
CA PHE A 236 10.61 -4.25 5.39
C PHE A 236 9.35 -3.40 5.14
N TRP A 237 8.26 -3.72 5.83
CA TRP A 237 7.01 -2.94 5.72
C TRP A 237 7.15 -1.55 6.34
N THR A 238 7.98 -1.40 7.38
CA THR A 238 8.28 -0.10 7.98
C THR A 238 9.08 0.80 7.03
N ILE A 239 10.09 0.27 6.34
CA ILE A 239 10.85 1.02 5.32
C ILE A 239 9.90 1.42 4.18
N GLY A 240 9.05 0.52 3.70
CA GLY A 240 8.03 0.84 2.71
C GLY A 240 7.10 1.96 3.18
N CYS A 241 6.67 1.93 4.44
CA CYS A 241 5.86 3.00 5.05
C CYS A 241 6.61 4.33 5.10
N CYS A 242 7.91 4.33 5.42
CA CYS A 242 8.73 5.55 5.43
C CYS A 242 8.87 6.16 4.04
N LEU A 243 9.10 5.32 3.01
CA LEU A 243 9.18 5.78 1.62
C LEU A 243 7.85 6.36 1.13
N SER A 244 6.73 5.70 1.47
CA SER A 244 5.39 6.21 1.18
C SER A 244 5.11 7.54 1.90
N TYR A 245 5.55 7.66 3.15
CA TYR A 245 5.43 8.91 3.90
C TYR A 245 6.29 10.03 3.31
N PHE A 246 7.52 9.72 2.88
CA PHE A 246 8.39 10.68 2.18
C PHE A 246 7.73 11.19 0.88
N TYR A 247 7.12 10.29 0.11
CA TYR A 247 6.33 10.69 -1.07
C TYR A 247 5.18 11.62 -0.68
N MET A 248 4.43 11.31 0.37
CA MET A 248 3.34 12.15 0.87
C MET A 248 3.82 13.55 1.27
N VAL A 249 4.94 13.65 2.01
CA VAL A 249 5.56 14.94 2.40
C VAL A 249 5.94 15.75 1.16
N SER A 250 6.44 15.10 0.11
CA SER A 250 6.79 15.77 -1.14
C SER A 250 5.58 16.22 -1.96
N ALA A 251 4.41 15.60 -1.76
CA ALA A 251 3.21 15.81 -2.57
C ALA A 251 2.25 16.85 -1.96
N TRP A 252 2.06 16.85 -0.63
CA TRP A 252 1.08 17.74 0.01
C TRP A 252 1.40 18.04 1.47
N GLY A 253 1.11 19.29 1.90
CA GLY A 253 1.32 19.77 3.26
C GLY A 253 0.51 19.06 4.35
N GLY A 254 -0.49 18.26 3.98
CA GLY A 254 -1.25 17.45 4.94
C GLY A 254 -0.49 16.26 5.54
N TYR A 255 0.80 16.09 5.24
CA TYR A 255 1.67 15.14 5.95
C TYR A 255 1.68 15.38 7.48
N VAL A 256 1.40 16.61 7.93
CA VAL A 256 1.23 16.98 9.34
C VAL A 256 0.10 16.19 10.00
N PHE A 257 -0.95 15.83 9.25
CA PHE A 257 -2.01 14.96 9.76
C PHE A 257 -1.49 13.56 10.09
N ILE A 258 -0.71 12.96 9.17
CA ILE A 258 -0.18 11.60 9.34
C ILE A 258 0.80 11.53 10.51
N ILE A 259 1.73 12.51 10.60
CA ILE A 259 2.74 12.51 11.66
C ILE A 259 2.16 12.75 13.06
N ASN A 260 0.98 13.35 13.17
CA ASN A 260 0.27 13.50 14.44
C ASN A 260 -0.60 12.28 14.76
N LEU A 261 -1.25 11.69 13.74
CA LEU A 261 -2.14 10.55 13.94
C LEU A 261 -1.38 9.27 14.31
N ILE A 262 -0.20 9.02 13.73
CA ILE A 262 0.61 7.83 14.01
C ILE A 262 1.04 7.78 15.50
N PRO A 263 1.67 8.82 16.08
CA PRO A 263 1.99 8.88 17.49
C PRO A 263 0.75 8.84 18.38
N LEU A 264 -0.35 9.49 17.99
CA LEU A 264 -1.61 9.42 18.74
C LEU A 264 -2.12 7.97 18.83
N HIS A 265 -2.12 7.24 17.71
CA HIS A 265 -2.50 5.82 17.70
C HIS A 265 -1.57 4.99 18.60
N VAL A 266 -0.26 5.21 18.55
CA VAL A 266 0.70 4.53 19.44
C VAL A 266 0.49 4.91 20.91
N PHE A 267 0.18 6.17 21.19
CA PHE A 267 -0.09 6.67 22.53
C PHE A 267 -1.35 6.02 23.13
N VAL A 268 -2.43 5.91 22.35
CA VAL A 268 -3.64 5.19 22.76
C VAL A 268 -3.35 3.71 23.01
N LEU A 269 -2.52 3.06 22.17
CA LEU A 269 -2.09 1.67 22.42
C LEU A 269 -1.31 1.50 23.73
N LEU A 270 -0.52 2.50 24.14
CA LEU A 270 0.16 2.52 25.43
C LEU A 270 -0.82 2.65 26.60
N LEU A 271 -1.82 3.54 26.50
CA LEU A 271 -2.85 3.72 27.52
C LEU A 271 -3.71 2.45 27.71
N MET A 272 -4.00 1.74 26.63
CA MET A 272 -4.71 0.45 26.67
C MET A 272 -3.85 -0.72 27.19
N GLN A 273 -2.60 -0.45 27.62
CA GLN A 273 -1.61 -1.45 28.06
C GLN A 273 -1.34 -2.56 27.04
N ARG A 274 -1.63 -2.35 25.75
CA ARG A 274 -1.39 -3.31 24.66
C ARG A 274 -0.03 -3.08 24.00
N PHE A 275 1.01 -2.85 24.80
CA PHE A 275 2.35 -2.65 24.29
C PHE A 275 3.00 -4.00 23.90
N SER A 276 3.47 -4.10 22.66
CA SER A 276 4.19 -5.27 22.16
C SER A 276 5.47 -4.84 21.47
N LYS A 277 6.49 -5.72 21.46
CA LYS A 277 7.77 -5.49 20.76
C LYS A 277 7.59 -5.14 19.28
N ARG A 278 6.49 -5.60 18.65
CA ARG A 278 6.12 -5.28 17.26
C ARG A 278 5.81 -3.79 17.06
N VAL A 279 5.16 -3.17 18.06
CA VAL A 279 4.83 -1.73 18.05
C VAL A 279 6.09 -0.90 18.26
N TYR A 280 7.05 -1.40 19.05
CA TYR A 280 8.34 -0.73 19.27
C TYR A 280 9.19 -0.64 18.00
N ILE A 281 9.31 -1.73 17.24
CA ILE A 281 10.05 -1.78 15.96
C ILE A 281 9.42 -0.82 14.94
N GLY A 282 8.09 -0.80 14.83
CA GLY A 282 7.39 0.15 13.96
C GLY A 282 7.58 1.62 14.37
N LYS A 283 7.58 1.92 15.68
CA LYS A 283 7.73 3.29 16.21
C LYS A 283 9.13 3.85 16.02
N LEU A 284 10.17 3.10 16.42
CA LEU A 284 11.53 3.63 16.48
C LEU A 284 12.12 3.88 15.09
N GLN A 285 11.77 3.05 14.12
CA GLN A 285 12.31 3.15 12.77
C GLN A 285 11.57 4.18 11.92
N THR A 286 10.25 4.31 12.07
CA THR A 286 9.48 5.36 11.39
C THR A 286 9.86 6.75 11.89
N GLN A 287 10.02 6.95 13.20
CA GLN A 287 10.43 8.25 13.75
C GLN A 287 11.89 8.57 13.46
N ALA A 288 12.83 7.63 13.64
CA ALA A 288 14.25 7.91 13.39
C ALA A 288 14.56 8.20 11.92
N HIS A 289 13.87 7.55 10.98
CA HIS A 289 14.10 7.77 9.55
C HIS A 289 13.34 9.00 9.02
N CYS A 290 12.06 9.17 9.38
CA CYS A 290 11.28 10.32 8.94
C CYS A 290 11.79 11.64 9.52
N ILE A 291 12.23 11.69 10.78
CA ILE A 291 12.81 12.93 11.35
C ILE A 291 14.10 13.30 10.63
N ASN A 292 14.97 12.32 10.33
CA ASN A 292 16.24 12.58 9.66
C ASN A 292 16.05 13.03 8.20
N GLN A 293 15.04 12.50 7.50
CA GLN A 293 14.69 12.92 6.12
C GLN A 293 13.94 14.26 6.05
N SER A 294 12.97 14.51 6.94
CA SER A 294 12.25 15.78 6.99
C SER A 294 13.18 16.94 7.39
N PHE A 295 14.10 16.74 8.34
CA PHE A 295 15.10 17.75 8.66
C PHE A 295 16.17 17.89 7.56
N GLY A 296 16.58 16.80 6.91
CA GLY A 296 17.56 16.84 5.82
C GLY A 296 17.09 17.61 4.59
N PHE A 297 15.78 17.59 4.28
CA PHE A 297 15.20 18.33 3.17
C PHE A 297 14.89 19.80 3.53
N ILE A 298 14.56 20.09 4.79
CA ILE A 298 14.28 21.46 5.29
C ILE A 298 15.57 22.24 5.60
N LEU A 299 16.68 21.58 5.94
CA LEU A 299 17.97 22.22 6.23
C LEU A 299 18.96 22.27 5.04
N ARG A 300 18.63 21.64 3.91
CA ARG A 300 19.45 21.67 2.67
C ARG A 300 18.78 22.38 1.49
N ALA A 301 17.61 22.96 1.70
CA ALA A 301 17.01 23.96 0.81
C ALA A 301 17.30 25.37 1.38
#